data_AF-A0A8S1K5R6-F1
#
_entry.id   AF-A0A8S1K5R6-F1
#
_cell.length_a   1.000
_cell.length_b   1.000
_cell.length_c   1.000
_cell.angle_alpha   90.00
_cell.angle_beta   90.00
_cell.angle_gamma   90.00
#
_symmetry.space_group_name_H-M   'P 1'
#
loop_
_entity.id
_entity.type
_entity.pdbx_description
1 polymer ?
#
loop_
_entity_poly.entity_id
_entity_poly.type
_entity_poly.pdbx_seq_one_letter_code
_entity_poly.pdbx_strand_id
1 'polypeptide(L)'
;MSFQVYKPCNQTQNKEEYICTNKQCLAEHKKQLHCYPCLTKLHRDKKQKISHLDDFMEMSQIMIKVQQKKDQRTLFLNQIQQKAIDFQKEKVQYIQKYPFHAIEYLEEVVLKVENEISKFLNYLGCQQQMMNKVQFYNQENHNVIFDLFHSNENQYVSNVQQKLYDLFTNVNKFLQQKDLNVYETLLNQKKKFQVLEEKVQALEKPFSLFKLIKYFSAILLVIIFSNLFWQQTNQNTNILFKDEQKLIESIKLTVQEQMSLLQLDTKNQIDEMKQKWFEELIKEIEYLKLFNQKLKIDIMELQKSLKDQNQAQILINRNQKIQIEILEQQFQNQTNLITSLEMKFENYTNQENQNQFQEQKGYNNRENKDQLIVIEGQDQKVDIKLEKALKEMKQFVIEKIEINRNYYNAQLELLGRIHTDFPIILLTGFQLQYFNDFTVQFTMNKIKDIKEQVSHQAIICLGGIDMKKQDRFVLMACDYAFEVFQETVNVKKARKSRSGDQLYWYLVKNYSIGFSPNEIIDLRQTDNQDVHDKKRFSHLLDHPNGGGRRIGDQLTLAYSPDHSFAIYAIE
;
A
#
# COMPACT_ATOMS: atom_id res chain seq x y z
N MET A 1 -21.55 -43.88 -10.10
CA MET A 1 -21.23 -44.59 -8.85
C MET A 1 -21.76 -46.02 -8.99
N SER A 2 -20.91 -47.03 -8.87
CA SER A 2 -21.37 -48.42 -8.74
C SER A 2 -21.92 -48.61 -7.33
N PHE A 3 -23.22 -48.87 -7.21
CA PHE A 3 -23.82 -49.13 -5.91
C PHE A 3 -23.38 -50.52 -5.43
N GLN A 4 -22.91 -50.58 -4.18
CA GLN A 4 -22.61 -51.83 -3.51
C GLN A 4 -23.88 -52.69 -3.48
N VAL A 5 -23.74 -53.99 -3.77
CA VAL A 5 -24.90 -54.91 -3.74
C VAL A 5 -25.33 -55.08 -2.29
N TYR A 6 -26.44 -54.45 -1.91
CA TYR A 6 -27.02 -54.60 -0.56
C TYR A 6 -27.45 -56.05 -0.34
N LYS A 7 -27.13 -56.60 0.83
CA LYS A 7 -27.56 -57.94 1.20
C LYS A 7 -29.08 -57.97 1.40
N PRO A 8 -29.80 -59.01 0.94
CA PRO A 8 -31.19 -59.21 1.29
C PRO A 8 -31.31 -59.53 2.79
N CYS A 9 -32.33 -59.01 3.43
CA CYS A 9 -32.60 -59.23 4.85
C CYS A 9 -33.08 -60.67 5.07
N ASN A 10 -32.45 -61.39 6.00
CA ASN A 10 -32.79 -62.78 6.30
C ASN A 10 -34.26 -63.00 6.75
N GLN A 11 -34.93 -61.95 7.25
CA GLN A 11 -36.31 -62.04 7.75
C GLN A 11 -37.35 -61.66 6.69
N THR A 12 -37.10 -60.60 5.92
CA THR A 12 -38.09 -60.02 5.00
C THR A 12 -37.74 -60.16 3.53
N GLN A 13 -36.53 -60.65 3.20
CA GLN A 13 -35.92 -60.66 1.86
C GLN A 13 -35.72 -59.27 1.20
N ASN A 14 -36.30 -58.20 1.73
CA ASN A 14 -36.03 -56.81 1.36
C ASN A 14 -34.55 -56.42 1.54
N LYS A 15 -34.06 -55.45 0.75
CA LYS A 15 -32.67 -54.96 0.82
C LYS A 15 -32.36 -54.27 2.15
N GLU A 16 -31.18 -54.52 2.71
CA GLU A 16 -30.65 -53.82 3.88
C GLU A 16 -29.96 -52.51 3.49
N GLU A 17 -30.74 -51.46 3.23
CA GLU A 17 -30.24 -50.17 2.73
C GLU A 17 -30.64 -48.95 3.59
N TYR A 18 -31.37 -49.15 4.67
CA TYR A 18 -31.83 -48.08 5.57
C TYR A 18 -31.00 -48.01 6.85
N ILE A 19 -30.84 -46.79 7.36
CA ILE A 19 -30.18 -46.50 8.63
C ILE A 19 -30.87 -45.33 9.34
N CYS A 20 -30.87 -45.37 10.67
CA CYS A 20 -31.31 -44.23 11.49
C CYS A 20 -30.15 -43.22 11.60
N THR A 21 -30.38 -41.99 11.17
CA THR A 21 -29.39 -40.91 11.21
C THR A 21 -29.26 -40.25 12.58
N ASN A 22 -30.13 -40.60 13.54
CA ASN A 22 -30.04 -40.08 14.89
C ASN A 22 -28.71 -40.45 15.56
N LYS A 23 -28.00 -39.45 16.12
CA LYS A 23 -26.69 -39.65 16.75
C LYS A 23 -26.68 -40.69 17.88
N GLN A 24 -27.77 -40.80 18.64
CA GLN A 24 -27.88 -41.78 19.73
C GLN A 24 -27.96 -43.20 19.16
N CYS A 25 -28.76 -43.41 18.12
CA CYS A 25 -28.91 -44.71 17.47
C CYS A 25 -27.62 -45.15 16.76
N LEU A 26 -26.89 -44.22 16.14
CA LEU A 26 -25.60 -44.52 15.51
C LEU A 26 -24.54 -45.00 16.51
N ALA A 27 -24.58 -44.51 17.76
CA ALA A 27 -23.63 -44.91 18.81
C ALA A 27 -23.95 -46.29 19.43
N GLU A 28 -25.23 -46.69 19.48
CA GLU A 28 -25.67 -47.89 20.19
C GLU A 28 -25.62 -49.20 19.36
N HIS A 29 -25.73 -49.11 18.02
CA HIS A 29 -26.03 -50.29 17.20
C HIS A 29 -24.80 -50.88 16.48
N LYS A 30 -24.46 -52.13 16.81
CA LYS A 30 -23.39 -52.92 16.14
C LYS A 30 -23.70 -53.29 14.69
N LYS A 31 -24.98 -53.43 14.31
CA LYS A 31 -25.42 -53.63 12.91
C LYS A 31 -26.04 -52.33 12.41
N GLN A 32 -25.44 -51.78 11.35
CA GLN A 32 -25.69 -50.39 10.92
C GLN A 32 -26.72 -50.28 9.79
N LEU A 33 -26.81 -51.26 8.88
CA LEU A 33 -27.81 -51.27 7.81
C LEU A 33 -28.90 -52.30 8.09
N HIS A 34 -30.15 -51.92 7.84
CA HIS A 34 -31.35 -52.74 8.02
C HIS A 34 -32.31 -52.52 6.85
N CYS A 35 -33.25 -53.43 6.65
CA CYS A 35 -34.43 -53.11 5.84
C CYS A 35 -35.40 -52.24 6.66
N TYR A 36 -36.21 -51.44 5.99
CA TYR A 36 -37.13 -50.51 6.66
C TYR A 36 -38.06 -51.16 7.72
N PRO A 37 -38.69 -52.32 7.46
CA PRO A 37 -39.53 -52.98 8.48
C PRO A 37 -38.76 -53.41 9.73
N CYS A 38 -37.56 -53.98 9.56
CA CYS A 38 -36.72 -54.41 10.68
C CYS A 38 -36.20 -53.21 11.49
N LEU A 39 -35.81 -52.12 10.83
CA LEU A 39 -35.40 -50.89 11.49
C LEU A 39 -36.54 -50.27 12.31
N THR A 40 -37.74 -50.26 11.75
CA THR A 40 -38.96 -49.79 12.42
C THR A 40 -39.27 -50.64 13.66
N LYS A 41 -39.17 -51.96 13.54
CA LYS A 41 -39.38 -52.88 14.66
C LYS A 41 -38.36 -52.66 15.78
N LEU A 42 -37.08 -52.52 15.43
CA LEU A 42 -35.99 -52.20 16.38
C LEU A 42 -36.27 -50.95 17.22
N HIS A 43 -36.85 -49.91 16.61
CA HIS A 43 -37.16 -48.65 17.31
C HIS A 43 -38.53 -48.65 18.02
N ARG A 44 -39.43 -49.59 17.70
CA ARG A 44 -40.73 -49.77 18.38
C ARG A 44 -40.66 -50.72 19.58
N ASP A 45 -39.79 -51.72 19.55
CA ASP A 45 -39.69 -52.75 20.60
C ASP A 45 -38.94 -52.27 21.86
N LYS A 46 -38.13 -51.20 21.76
CA LYS A 46 -37.58 -50.51 22.94
C LYS A 46 -38.75 -49.79 23.63
N LYS A 47 -39.04 -50.09 24.91
CA LYS A 47 -40.13 -49.51 25.73
C LYS A 47 -40.14 -47.97 25.87
N GLN A 48 -39.26 -47.25 25.18
CA GLN A 48 -39.25 -45.80 25.05
C GLN A 48 -39.95 -45.42 23.74
N LYS A 49 -40.95 -44.53 23.80
CA LYS A 49 -41.54 -43.90 22.60
C LYS A 49 -40.44 -43.14 21.86
N ILE A 50 -39.75 -43.80 20.94
CA ILE A 50 -38.74 -43.17 20.11
C ILE A 50 -39.45 -42.36 19.02
N SER A 51 -39.30 -41.04 19.06
CA SER A 51 -40.01 -40.05 18.23
C SER A 51 -39.37 -39.77 16.88
N HIS A 52 -38.35 -40.52 16.46
CA HIS A 52 -37.52 -40.19 15.30
C HIS A 52 -37.57 -41.24 14.17
N LEU A 53 -38.76 -41.77 13.88
CA LEU A 53 -38.96 -42.59 12.67
C LEU A 53 -38.64 -41.79 11.39
N ASP A 54 -38.74 -40.46 11.45
CA ASP A 54 -38.38 -39.53 10.37
C ASP A 54 -36.87 -39.47 10.10
N ASP A 55 -36.04 -39.95 11.04
CA ASP A 55 -34.57 -39.98 10.89
C ASP A 55 -34.09 -41.20 10.07
N PHE A 56 -35.00 -42.05 9.58
CA PHE A 56 -34.64 -43.20 8.75
C PHE A 56 -34.36 -42.74 7.31
N MET A 57 -33.13 -42.95 6.87
CA MET A 57 -32.71 -42.58 5.53
C MET A 57 -32.09 -43.76 4.79
N GLU A 58 -32.28 -43.77 3.48
CA GLU A 58 -31.56 -44.68 2.59
C GLU A 58 -30.09 -44.29 2.53
N MET A 59 -29.21 -45.28 2.55
CA MET A 59 -27.77 -45.08 2.49
C MET A 59 -27.34 -44.36 1.20
N SER A 60 -28.05 -44.59 0.09
CA SER A 60 -27.85 -43.87 -1.19
C SER A 60 -28.02 -42.35 -1.03
N GLN A 61 -29.08 -41.92 -0.34
CA GLN A 61 -29.38 -40.51 -0.10
C GLN A 61 -28.36 -39.85 0.83
N ILE A 62 -27.91 -40.59 1.86
CA ILE A 62 -26.83 -40.15 2.75
C ILE A 62 -25.54 -39.96 1.93
N MET A 63 -25.17 -40.93 1.11
CA MET A 63 -23.97 -40.86 0.27
C MET A 63 -24.02 -39.69 -0.73
N ILE A 64 -25.18 -39.38 -1.31
CA ILE A 64 -25.34 -38.20 -2.17
C ILE A 64 -25.05 -36.91 -1.40
N LYS A 65 -25.64 -36.73 -0.20
CA LYS A 65 -25.39 -35.54 0.64
C LYS A 65 -23.93 -35.45 1.11
N VAL A 66 -23.33 -36.58 1.47
CA VAL A 66 -21.92 -36.70 1.86
C VAL A 66 -21.01 -36.31 0.69
N GLN A 67 -21.32 -36.77 -0.54
CA GLN A 67 -20.57 -36.41 -1.73
C GLN A 67 -20.68 -34.91 -2.03
N GLN A 68 -21.87 -34.33 -1.95
CA GLN A 68 -22.06 -32.88 -2.14
C GLN A 68 -21.21 -32.06 -1.16
N LYS A 69 -21.23 -32.44 0.13
CA LYS A 69 -20.39 -31.78 1.15
C LYS A 69 -18.90 -31.96 0.88
N LYS A 70 -18.47 -33.15 0.47
CA LYS A 70 -17.09 -33.42 0.07
C LYS A 70 -16.65 -32.53 -1.09
N ASP A 71 -17.47 -32.38 -2.12
CA ASP A 71 -17.15 -31.55 -3.28
C ASP A 71 -17.05 -30.07 -2.89
N GLN A 72 -18.01 -29.58 -2.10
CA GLN A 72 -17.99 -28.21 -1.55
C GLN A 72 -16.72 -27.94 -0.71
N ARG A 73 -16.38 -28.85 0.21
CA ARG A 73 -15.17 -28.72 1.04
C ARG A 73 -13.90 -28.82 0.24
N THR A 74 -13.85 -29.69 -0.76
CA THR A 74 -12.68 -29.83 -1.63
C THR A 74 -12.41 -28.53 -2.38
N LEU A 75 -13.46 -27.94 -2.98
CA LEU A 75 -13.36 -26.64 -3.64
C LEU A 75 -12.89 -25.54 -2.67
N PHE A 76 -13.49 -25.46 -1.49
CA PHE A 76 -13.12 -24.49 -0.47
C PHE A 76 -11.67 -24.67 0.03
N LEU A 77 -11.24 -25.91 0.30
CA LEU A 77 -9.87 -26.20 0.71
C LEU A 77 -8.85 -25.80 -0.38
N ASN A 78 -9.16 -26.05 -1.65
CA ASN A 78 -8.30 -25.61 -2.76
C ASN A 78 -8.14 -24.09 -2.80
N GLN A 79 -9.23 -23.34 -2.54
CA GLN A 79 -9.16 -21.88 -2.45
C GLN A 79 -8.31 -21.41 -1.26
N ILE A 80 -8.45 -22.04 -0.10
CA ILE A 80 -7.65 -21.72 1.10
C ILE A 80 -6.17 -22.06 0.89
N GLN A 81 -5.88 -23.20 0.26
CA GLN A 81 -4.53 -23.61 -0.11
C GLN A 81 -3.88 -22.59 -1.06
N GLN A 82 -4.60 -22.14 -2.08
CA GLN A 82 -4.10 -21.12 -3.01
C GLN A 82 -3.76 -19.81 -2.28
N LYS A 83 -4.64 -19.34 -1.40
CA LYS A 83 -4.39 -18.14 -0.57
C LYS A 83 -3.12 -18.26 0.29
N ALA A 84 -2.88 -19.43 0.89
CA ALA A 84 -1.69 -19.66 1.69
C ALA A 84 -0.40 -19.64 0.83
N ILE A 85 -0.46 -20.22 -0.38
CA ILE A 85 0.65 -20.21 -1.34
C ILE A 85 0.95 -18.80 -1.84
N ASP A 86 -0.07 -18.02 -2.17
CA ASP A 86 0.11 -16.64 -2.63
C ASP A 86 0.71 -15.76 -1.53
N PHE A 87 0.24 -15.93 -0.29
CA PHE A 87 0.83 -15.28 0.88
C PHE A 87 2.30 -15.68 1.10
N GLN A 88 2.65 -16.96 0.93
CA GLN A 88 4.05 -17.41 0.98
C GLN A 88 4.90 -16.65 -0.05
N LYS A 89 4.48 -16.64 -1.31
CA LYS A 89 5.21 -15.97 -2.40
C LYS A 89 5.41 -14.48 -2.10
N GLU A 90 4.36 -13.79 -1.66
CA GLU A 90 4.42 -12.39 -1.28
C GLU A 90 5.46 -12.15 -0.18
N LYS A 91 5.43 -12.94 0.91
CA LYS A 91 6.35 -12.76 2.05
C LYS A 91 7.78 -13.16 1.72
N VAL A 92 7.99 -14.23 0.95
CA VAL A 92 9.34 -14.62 0.51
C VAL A 92 9.94 -13.53 -0.38
N GLN A 93 9.19 -13.00 -1.34
CA GLN A 93 9.65 -11.88 -2.16
C GLN A 93 9.95 -10.63 -1.33
N TYR A 94 9.13 -10.35 -0.33
CA TYR A 94 9.34 -9.24 0.60
C TYR A 94 10.66 -9.39 1.38
N ILE A 95 10.93 -10.59 1.92
CA ILE A 95 12.17 -10.88 2.67
C ILE A 95 13.40 -10.82 1.74
N GLN A 96 13.32 -11.38 0.53
CA GLN A 96 14.43 -11.39 -0.43
C GLN A 96 14.80 -10.01 -0.96
N LYS A 97 13.85 -9.07 -0.99
CA LYS A 97 14.07 -7.68 -1.40
C LYS A 97 14.70 -6.82 -0.30
N TYR A 98 14.89 -7.36 0.91
CA TYR A 98 15.36 -6.60 2.06
C TYR A 98 16.88 -6.36 1.99
N PRO A 99 17.36 -5.11 1.86
CA PRO A 99 18.75 -4.86 1.43
C PRO A 99 19.75 -4.70 2.60
N PHE A 100 19.34 -4.98 3.84
CA PHE A 100 20.08 -4.60 5.06
C PHE A 100 20.47 -5.75 5.99
N HIS A 101 20.31 -7.01 5.55
CA HIS A 101 20.73 -8.18 6.31
C HIS A 101 21.61 -9.10 5.46
N ALA A 102 22.45 -9.90 6.15
CA ALA A 102 23.23 -10.95 5.50
C ALA A 102 22.30 -11.96 4.81
N ILE A 103 22.73 -12.52 3.68
CA ILE A 103 21.93 -13.43 2.86
C ILE A 103 21.51 -14.65 3.68
N GLU A 104 22.43 -15.18 4.49
CA GLU A 104 22.22 -16.34 5.35
C GLU A 104 21.11 -16.11 6.38
N TYR A 105 21.02 -14.88 6.92
CA TYR A 105 19.94 -14.50 7.84
C TYR A 105 18.60 -14.43 7.11
N LEU A 106 18.56 -13.85 5.90
CA LEU A 106 17.34 -13.78 5.11
C LEU A 106 16.85 -15.16 4.69
N GLU A 107 17.76 -16.07 4.35
CA GLU A 107 17.45 -17.48 4.07
C GLU A 107 16.87 -18.20 5.30
N GLU A 108 17.40 -17.96 6.50
CA GLU A 108 16.84 -18.52 7.74
C GLU A 108 15.39 -18.03 7.97
N VAL A 109 15.14 -16.74 7.74
CA VAL A 109 13.80 -16.16 7.89
C VAL A 109 12.84 -16.73 6.85
N VAL A 110 13.27 -16.83 5.58
CA VAL A 110 12.49 -17.46 4.50
C VAL A 110 12.13 -18.88 4.89
N LEU A 111 13.11 -19.71 5.26
CA LEU A 111 12.90 -21.10 5.64
C LEU A 111 11.88 -21.24 6.78
N LYS A 112 11.91 -20.34 7.76
CA LYS A 112 10.95 -20.35 8.86
C LYS A 112 9.53 -20.01 8.40
N VAL A 113 9.36 -19.03 7.51
CA VAL A 113 8.05 -18.70 6.92
C VAL A 113 7.52 -19.88 6.11
N GLU A 114 8.36 -20.48 5.26
CA GLU A 114 7.98 -21.63 4.44
C GLU A 114 7.60 -22.84 5.28
N ASN A 115 8.29 -23.08 6.39
CA ASN A 115 7.97 -24.16 7.33
C ASN A 115 6.61 -23.97 7.99
N GLU A 116 6.27 -22.76 8.45
CA GLU A 116 4.95 -22.49 9.06
C GLU A 116 3.82 -22.67 8.05
N ILE A 117 4.01 -22.20 6.82
CA ILE A 117 3.02 -22.37 5.76
C ILE A 117 2.90 -23.84 5.36
N SER A 118 4.01 -24.57 5.26
CA SER A 118 4.02 -26.01 4.95
C SER A 118 3.29 -26.84 6.01
N LYS A 119 3.43 -26.51 7.31
CA LYS A 119 2.65 -27.15 8.38
C LYS A 119 1.14 -26.97 8.16
N PHE A 120 0.71 -25.76 7.79
CA PHE A 120 -0.68 -25.49 7.51
C PHE A 120 -1.17 -26.23 6.24
N LEU A 121 -0.38 -26.26 5.18
CA LEU A 121 -0.71 -27.03 3.96
C LEU A 121 -0.82 -28.53 4.23
N ASN A 122 0.05 -29.09 5.06
CA ASN A 122 -0.05 -30.48 5.51
C ASN A 122 -1.34 -30.75 6.29
N TYR A 123 -1.77 -29.80 7.13
CA TYR A 123 -3.08 -29.88 7.79
C TYR A 123 -4.23 -29.94 6.78
N LEU A 124 -4.23 -29.07 5.75
CA LEU A 124 -5.26 -29.11 4.69
C LEU A 124 -5.22 -30.43 3.90
N GLY A 125 -4.01 -30.92 3.58
CA GLY A 125 -3.82 -32.20 2.91
C GLY A 125 -4.39 -33.38 3.71
N CYS A 126 -4.21 -33.39 5.04
CA CYS A 126 -4.82 -34.39 5.91
C CYS A 126 -6.36 -34.34 5.85
N GLN A 127 -6.95 -33.14 5.84
CA GLN A 127 -8.41 -32.99 5.70
C GLN A 127 -8.91 -33.54 4.35
N GLN A 128 -8.21 -33.25 3.25
CA GLN A 128 -8.54 -33.80 1.92
C GLN A 128 -8.41 -35.32 1.88
N GLN A 129 -7.34 -35.89 2.45
CA GLN A 129 -7.14 -37.32 2.51
C GLN A 129 -8.26 -38.03 3.29
N MET A 130 -8.70 -37.46 4.41
CA MET A 130 -9.84 -38.01 5.17
C MET A 130 -11.12 -38.04 4.33
N MET A 131 -11.41 -36.97 3.60
CA MET A 131 -12.58 -36.92 2.71
C MET A 131 -12.48 -37.87 1.51
N ASN A 132 -11.26 -38.11 1.00
CA ASN A 132 -11.03 -39.00 -0.13
C ASN A 132 -11.22 -40.48 0.20
N LYS A 133 -11.11 -40.88 1.47
CA LYS A 133 -11.46 -42.23 1.94
C LYS A 133 -12.95 -42.53 1.78
N VAL A 134 -13.79 -41.49 1.69
CA VAL A 134 -15.24 -41.61 1.49
C VAL A 134 -15.54 -41.68 -0.02
N GLN A 135 -15.52 -42.89 -0.57
CA GLN A 135 -15.95 -43.16 -1.95
C GLN A 135 -17.20 -44.06 -2.00
N PHE A 136 -17.27 -45.03 -1.10
CA PHE A 136 -18.39 -45.95 -0.94
C PHE A 136 -18.59 -46.25 0.54
N TYR A 137 -19.81 -46.65 0.90
CA TYR A 137 -20.09 -47.08 2.25
C TYR A 137 -19.37 -48.40 2.55
N ASN A 138 -18.66 -48.45 3.68
CA ASN A 138 -18.17 -49.68 4.29
C ASN A 138 -18.12 -49.47 5.81
N GLN A 139 -17.98 -50.55 6.58
CA GLN A 139 -17.98 -50.44 8.04
C GLN A 139 -16.78 -49.65 8.58
N GLU A 140 -15.63 -49.71 7.91
CA GLU A 140 -14.41 -49.00 8.33
C GLU A 140 -14.57 -47.47 8.24
N ASN A 141 -15.28 -46.99 7.22
CA ASN A 141 -15.51 -45.57 6.97
C ASN A 141 -16.81 -45.05 7.58
N HIS A 142 -17.58 -45.89 8.27
CA HIS A 142 -18.90 -45.54 8.79
C HIS A 142 -18.88 -44.24 9.60
N ASN A 143 -17.98 -44.15 10.58
CA ASN A 143 -17.88 -42.97 11.45
C ASN A 143 -17.53 -41.71 10.63
N VAL A 144 -16.59 -41.81 9.69
CA VAL A 144 -16.17 -40.68 8.85
C VAL A 144 -17.32 -40.19 7.96
N ILE A 145 -18.11 -41.10 7.40
CA ILE A 145 -19.29 -40.79 6.58
C ILE A 145 -20.31 -40.02 7.41
N PHE A 146 -20.62 -40.51 8.61
CA PHE A 146 -21.62 -39.88 9.46
C PHE A 146 -21.13 -38.60 10.15
N ASP A 147 -19.85 -38.48 10.44
CA ASP A 147 -19.25 -37.23 10.88
C ASP A 147 -19.37 -36.17 9.78
N LEU A 148 -19.07 -36.51 8.52
CA LEU A 148 -19.25 -35.60 7.40
C LEU A 148 -20.73 -35.26 7.19
N PHE A 149 -21.61 -36.25 7.25
CA PHE A 149 -23.05 -36.06 7.11
C PHE A 149 -23.61 -35.08 8.15
N HIS A 150 -23.26 -35.23 9.43
CA HIS A 150 -23.76 -34.39 10.52
C HIS A 150 -23.02 -33.08 10.72
N SER A 151 -21.82 -32.95 10.16
CA SER A 151 -21.01 -31.75 10.37
C SER A 151 -21.68 -30.49 9.81
N ASN A 152 -21.53 -29.38 10.53
CA ASN A 152 -22.03 -28.08 10.12
C ASN A 152 -21.02 -27.42 9.17
N GLU A 153 -21.42 -27.18 7.92
CA GLU A 153 -20.53 -26.60 6.90
C GLU A 153 -20.04 -25.19 7.26
N ASN A 154 -20.90 -24.35 7.85
CA ASN A 154 -20.53 -23.00 8.26
C ASN A 154 -19.48 -23.04 9.37
N GLN A 155 -19.64 -23.95 10.33
CA GLN A 155 -18.67 -24.15 11.40
C GLN A 155 -17.33 -24.66 10.86
N TYR A 156 -17.35 -25.61 9.92
CA TYR A 156 -16.15 -26.11 9.26
C TYR A 156 -15.40 -25.00 8.51
N VAL A 157 -16.12 -24.23 7.69
CA VAL A 157 -15.56 -23.09 6.94
C VAL A 157 -14.93 -22.07 7.89
N SER A 158 -15.65 -21.68 8.95
CA SER A 158 -15.17 -20.74 9.96
C SER A 158 -13.90 -21.22 10.66
N ASN A 159 -13.85 -22.50 11.06
CA ASN A 159 -12.68 -23.08 11.73
C ASN A 159 -11.43 -23.07 10.83
N VAL A 160 -11.58 -23.39 9.55
CA VAL A 160 -10.46 -23.40 8.60
C VAL A 160 -10.01 -21.96 8.29
N GLN A 161 -10.95 -21.02 8.12
CA GLN A 161 -10.63 -19.60 7.94
C GLN A 161 -9.90 -19.01 9.14
N GLN A 162 -10.31 -19.36 10.35
CA GLN A 162 -9.63 -18.90 11.57
C GLN A 162 -8.18 -19.41 11.60
N LYS A 163 -7.93 -20.68 11.29
CA LYS A 163 -6.56 -21.22 11.21
C LYS A 163 -5.70 -20.52 10.15
N LEU A 164 -6.28 -20.16 9.01
CA LEU A 164 -5.58 -19.36 7.99
C LEU A 164 -5.23 -17.96 8.52
N TYR A 165 -6.18 -17.31 9.19
CA TYR A 165 -5.95 -16.00 9.80
C TYR A 165 -4.87 -16.04 10.88
N ASP A 166 -4.88 -17.06 11.74
CA ASP A 166 -3.88 -17.27 12.77
C ASP A 166 -2.49 -17.47 12.16
N LEU A 167 -2.38 -18.25 11.07
CA LEU A 167 -1.14 -18.41 10.30
C LEU A 167 -0.63 -17.05 9.81
N PHE A 168 -1.47 -16.25 9.15
CA PHE A 168 -1.07 -14.96 8.59
C PHE A 168 -0.60 -14.00 9.70
N THR A 169 -1.34 -13.93 10.79
CA THR A 169 -1.00 -13.12 11.96
C THR A 169 0.34 -13.55 12.56
N ASN A 170 0.55 -14.86 12.75
CA ASN A 170 1.79 -15.39 13.33
C ASN A 170 3.01 -15.12 12.45
N VAL A 171 2.89 -15.30 11.13
CA VAL A 171 3.96 -15.00 10.18
C VAL A 171 4.28 -13.50 10.18
N ASN A 172 3.27 -12.64 10.11
CA ASN A 172 3.50 -11.18 10.14
C ASN A 172 4.15 -10.72 11.45
N LYS A 173 3.69 -11.26 12.60
CA LYS A 173 4.29 -10.97 13.90
C LYS A 173 5.74 -11.44 13.97
N PHE A 174 6.04 -12.61 13.42
CA PHE A 174 7.41 -13.11 13.34
C PHE A 174 8.31 -12.19 12.49
N LEU A 175 7.82 -11.70 11.34
CA LEU A 175 8.57 -10.77 10.49
C LEU A 175 8.81 -9.42 11.17
N GLN A 176 7.81 -8.90 11.89
CA GLN A 176 7.95 -7.70 12.72
C GLN A 176 9.03 -7.88 13.80
N GLN A 177 9.04 -9.02 14.50
CA GLN A 177 10.06 -9.34 15.50
C GLN A 177 11.47 -9.46 14.94
N LYS A 178 11.62 -9.67 13.63
CA LYS A 178 12.90 -9.81 12.94
C LYS A 178 13.41 -8.49 12.36
N ASP A 179 12.80 -7.35 12.73
CA ASP A 179 13.12 -6.00 12.25
C ASP A 179 13.02 -5.84 10.73
N LEU A 180 12.29 -6.75 10.06
CA LEU A 180 11.99 -6.68 8.64
C LEU A 180 10.77 -5.77 8.38
N ASN A 181 10.72 -4.62 9.05
CA ASN A 181 9.74 -3.57 8.80
C ASN A 181 10.47 -2.28 8.43
N VAL A 182 10.52 -1.95 7.14
CA VAL A 182 11.35 -0.86 6.58
C VAL A 182 11.08 0.46 7.29
N TYR A 183 9.82 0.72 7.66
CA TYR A 183 9.44 1.92 8.39
C TYR A 183 10.08 1.97 9.78
N GLU A 184 10.06 0.86 10.51
CA GLU A 184 10.59 0.76 11.86
C GLU A 184 12.12 0.71 11.86
N THR A 185 12.73 0.05 10.86
CA THR A 185 14.17 0.08 10.62
C THR A 185 14.64 1.51 10.31
N LEU A 186 13.94 2.25 9.43
CA LEU A 186 14.25 3.65 9.12
C LEU A 186 14.04 4.56 10.33
N LEU A 187 13.00 4.32 11.14
CA LEU A 187 12.76 5.08 12.37
C LEU A 187 13.86 4.84 13.41
N ASN A 188 14.31 3.59 13.56
CA ASN A 188 15.42 3.22 14.44
C ASN A 188 16.77 3.73 13.94
N GLN A 189 17.01 3.69 12.63
CA GLN A 189 18.17 4.31 11.97
C GLN A 189 18.17 5.83 12.19
N LYS A 190 17.03 6.49 12.00
CA LYS A 190 16.86 7.94 12.27
C LYS A 190 17.13 8.29 13.72
N LYS A 191 16.66 7.49 14.68
CA LYS A 191 16.97 7.66 16.11
C LYS A 191 18.47 7.51 16.38
N LYS A 192 19.13 6.51 15.79
CA LYS A 192 20.59 6.35 15.90
C LYS A 192 21.33 7.54 15.30
N PHE A 193 20.88 8.05 14.16
CA PHE A 193 21.42 9.26 13.54
C PHE A 193 21.23 10.49 14.43
N GLN A 194 20.05 10.70 15.02
CA GLN A 194 19.81 11.80 15.96
C GLN A 194 20.74 11.74 17.18
N VAL A 195 20.92 10.56 17.77
CA VAL A 195 21.86 10.36 18.90
C VAL A 195 23.31 10.64 18.47
N LEU A 196 23.69 10.27 17.25
CA LEU A 196 25.01 10.59 16.72
C LEU A 196 25.17 12.09 16.43
N GLU A 197 24.15 12.73 15.86
CA GLU A 197 24.12 14.16 15.58
C GLU A 197 24.22 14.97 16.87
N GLU A 198 23.52 14.57 17.94
CA GLU A 198 23.67 15.15 19.28
C GLU A 198 25.09 15.00 19.81
N LYS A 199 25.74 13.84 19.61
CA LYS A 199 27.14 13.62 20.00
C LYS A 199 28.11 14.47 19.17
N VAL A 200 27.87 14.60 17.87
CA VAL A 200 28.67 15.45 16.97
C VAL A 200 28.49 16.92 17.36
N GLN A 201 27.27 17.40 17.60
CA GLN A 201 27.03 18.76 18.08
C GLN A 201 27.64 19.03 19.47
N ALA A 202 27.72 18.01 20.32
CA ALA A 202 28.41 18.11 21.60
C ALA A 202 29.94 18.22 21.44
N LEU A 203 30.50 17.61 20.39
CA LEU A 203 31.93 17.69 20.04
C LEU A 203 32.27 18.96 19.22
N GLU A 204 31.37 19.41 18.34
CA GLU A 204 31.45 20.63 17.53
C GLU A 204 31.21 21.92 18.31
N LYS A 205 30.85 21.83 19.58
CA LYS A 205 30.98 22.93 20.53
C LYS A 205 32.30 22.77 21.29
N PRO A 206 33.48 23.02 20.67
CA PRO A 206 34.72 22.99 21.39
C PRO A 206 34.64 24.15 22.39
N PHE A 207 34.58 23.80 23.68
CA PHE A 207 34.58 24.74 24.79
C PHE A 207 33.45 25.78 24.71
N SER A 208 32.29 25.44 25.27
CA SER A 208 31.28 26.44 25.66
C SER A 208 32.01 27.62 26.32
N LEU A 209 31.80 28.85 25.83
CA LEU A 209 32.45 30.08 26.32
C LEU A 209 32.53 30.14 27.85
N PHE A 210 31.51 29.59 28.53
CA PHE A 210 31.46 29.43 30.00
C PHE A 210 32.62 28.63 30.62
N LYS A 211 33.12 27.56 30.01
CA LYS A 211 34.28 26.80 30.50
C LYS A 211 35.57 27.59 30.33
N LEU A 212 35.76 28.26 29.19
CA LEU A 212 36.89 29.15 28.94
C LEU A 212 36.89 30.34 29.90
N ILE A 213 35.73 30.97 30.13
CA ILE A 213 35.55 32.04 31.12
C ILE A 213 35.84 31.53 32.54
N LYS A 214 35.42 30.30 32.90
CA LYS A 214 35.75 29.69 34.20
C LYS A 214 37.25 29.52 34.39
N TYR A 215 37.94 28.96 33.39
CA TYR A 215 39.40 28.80 33.43
C TYR A 215 40.12 30.16 33.46
N PHE A 216 39.68 31.13 32.66
CA PHE A 216 40.21 32.50 32.69
C PHE A 216 40.00 33.16 34.05
N SER A 217 38.82 33.00 34.67
CA SER A 217 38.52 33.56 35.99
C SER A 217 39.35 32.90 37.10
N ALA A 218 39.62 31.60 36.99
CA ALA A 218 40.49 30.88 37.92
C ALA A 218 41.95 31.34 37.80
N ILE A 219 42.45 31.51 36.57
CA ILE A 219 43.80 32.04 36.31
C ILE A 219 43.91 33.50 36.80
N LEU A 220 42.88 34.32 36.56
CA LEU A 220 42.85 35.71 37.04
C LEU A 220 42.85 35.77 38.57
N LEU A 221 42.10 34.89 39.24
CA LEU A 221 42.08 34.76 40.70
C LEU A 221 43.45 34.35 41.26
N VAL A 222 44.15 33.41 40.61
CA VAL A 222 45.50 33.02 40.99
C VAL A 222 46.48 34.19 40.84
N ILE A 223 46.38 34.96 39.75
CA ILE A 223 47.22 36.17 39.53
C ILE A 223 46.93 37.24 40.60
N ILE A 224 45.66 37.48 40.93
CA ILE A 224 45.25 38.45 41.96
C ILE A 224 45.74 38.00 43.34
N PHE A 225 45.57 36.72 43.70
CA PHE A 225 46.07 36.17 44.95
C PHE A 225 47.59 36.25 45.05
N SER A 226 48.29 35.97 43.95
CA SER A 226 49.75 36.07 43.88
C SER A 226 50.23 37.51 44.08
N ASN A 227 49.55 38.50 43.46
CA ASN A 227 49.86 39.91 43.63
C ASN A 227 49.52 40.45 45.04
N LEU A 228 48.45 39.97 45.66
CA LEU A 228 48.10 40.32 47.05
C LEU A 228 49.13 39.75 48.03
N PHE A 229 49.58 38.52 47.81
CA PHE A 229 50.67 37.92 48.59
C PHE A 229 51.98 38.70 48.40
N TRP A 230 52.25 39.15 47.18
CA TRP A 230 53.45 39.89 46.83
C TRP A 230 53.50 41.30 47.46
N GLN A 231 52.36 41.97 47.56
CA GLN A 231 52.25 43.25 48.28
C GLN A 231 52.51 43.11 49.79
N GLN A 232 52.30 41.92 50.35
CA GLN A 232 52.45 41.64 51.78
C GLN A 232 53.89 41.27 52.17
N THR A 233 54.73 40.86 51.22
CA THR A 233 56.12 40.43 51.45
C THR A 233 57.17 41.47 51.05
N ASN A 234 56.79 42.72 50.76
CA ASN A 234 57.71 43.72 50.25
C ASN A 234 58.50 44.45 51.36
N GLN A 235 59.35 43.70 52.05
CA GLN A 235 60.60 44.22 52.62
C GLN A 235 61.69 43.17 52.39
N ASN A 236 62.64 43.51 51.51
CA ASN A 236 63.79 42.73 51.04
C ASN A 236 63.49 41.62 50.05
N THR A 237 63.77 41.85 48.76
CA THR A 237 64.65 40.98 47.94
C THR A 237 64.76 41.48 46.49
N ASN A 238 65.86 42.15 46.15
CA ASN A 238 66.21 42.47 44.74
C ASN A 238 67.03 41.34 44.05
N ILE A 239 67.34 40.25 44.76
CA ILE A 239 68.15 39.13 44.23
C ILE A 239 67.28 37.92 43.82
N LEU A 240 66.11 37.72 44.45
CA LEU A 240 65.17 36.62 44.12
C LEU A 240 64.45 36.82 42.77
N PHE A 241 64.31 38.09 42.35
CA PHE A 241 63.53 38.49 41.18
C PHE A 241 64.07 38.02 39.83
N LYS A 242 65.40 37.81 39.72
CA LYS A 242 66.04 37.39 38.48
C LYS A 242 65.88 35.90 38.20
N ASP A 243 65.83 35.08 39.25
CA ASP A 243 65.66 33.64 39.12
C ASP A 243 64.18 33.26 38.94
N GLU A 244 63.26 33.98 39.56
CA GLU A 244 61.82 33.82 39.28
C GLU A 244 61.44 34.21 37.85
N GLN A 245 62.01 35.29 37.30
CA GLN A 245 61.76 35.65 35.89
C GLN A 245 62.23 34.57 34.92
N LYS A 246 63.42 34.00 35.13
CA LYS A 246 63.91 32.87 34.32
C LYS A 246 63.04 31.63 34.45
N LEU A 247 62.54 31.33 35.66
CA LEU A 247 61.64 30.21 35.89
C LEU A 247 60.29 30.43 35.20
N ILE A 248 59.73 31.64 35.27
CA ILE A 248 58.49 32.01 34.59
C ILE A 248 58.64 31.91 33.06
N GLU A 249 59.76 32.36 32.50
CA GLU A 249 60.04 32.27 31.07
C GLU A 249 60.19 30.82 30.61
N SER A 250 60.86 29.98 31.40
CA SER A 250 60.95 28.54 31.19
C SER A 250 59.58 27.88 31.21
N ILE A 251 58.75 28.15 32.22
CA ILE A 251 57.40 27.58 32.34
C ILE A 251 56.53 28.04 31.15
N LYS A 252 56.64 29.31 30.75
CA LYS A 252 55.89 29.85 29.61
C LYS A 252 56.25 29.14 28.31
N LEU A 253 57.54 28.91 28.07
CA LEU A 253 58.03 28.12 26.94
C LEU A 253 57.49 26.69 26.97
N THR A 254 57.58 26.00 28.11
CA THR A 254 57.09 24.62 28.24
C THR A 254 55.58 24.52 28.04
N VAL A 255 54.80 25.46 28.57
CA VAL A 255 53.35 25.50 28.38
C VAL A 255 53.01 25.77 26.92
N GLN A 256 53.73 26.68 26.26
CA GLN A 256 53.49 27.02 24.86
C GLN A 256 53.83 25.85 23.92
N GLU A 257 54.87 25.08 24.25
CA GLU A 257 55.28 23.88 23.54
C GLU A 257 54.32 22.70 23.78
N GLN A 258 53.82 22.52 25.00
CA GLN A 258 52.77 21.53 25.28
C GLN A 258 51.45 21.88 24.60
N MET A 259 51.10 23.17 24.53
CA MET A 259 49.87 23.62 23.88
C MET A 259 49.93 23.42 22.36
N SER A 260 51.08 23.67 21.73
CA SER A 260 51.27 23.43 20.29
C SER A 260 51.23 21.94 19.96
N LEU A 261 51.83 21.08 20.80
CA LEU A 261 51.73 19.62 20.68
C LEU A 261 50.29 19.13 20.81
N LEU A 262 49.54 19.62 21.80
CA LEU A 262 48.13 19.26 21.97
C LEU A 262 47.28 19.70 20.78
N GLN A 263 47.48 20.93 20.28
CA GLN A 263 46.77 21.42 19.10
C GLN A 263 47.07 20.58 17.85
N LEU A 264 48.33 20.16 17.68
CA LEU A 264 48.74 19.30 16.57
C LEU A 264 48.11 17.90 16.68
N ASP A 265 48.10 17.30 17.86
CA ASP A 265 47.50 15.98 18.09
C ASP A 265 45.97 16.02 17.88
N THR A 266 45.31 17.06 18.37
CA THR A 266 43.86 17.26 18.15
C THR A 266 43.55 17.45 16.67
N LYS A 267 44.40 18.18 15.94
CA LYS A 267 44.25 18.37 14.49
C LYS A 267 44.41 17.04 13.74
N ASN A 268 45.42 16.24 14.10
CA ASN A 268 45.65 14.93 13.49
C ASN A 268 44.47 13.97 13.74
N GLN A 269 43.91 13.95 14.95
CA GLN A 269 42.72 13.15 15.26
C GLN A 269 41.48 13.60 14.47
N ILE A 270 41.29 14.91 14.29
CA ILE A 270 40.20 15.44 13.45
C ILE A 270 40.38 15.02 12.00
N ASP A 271 41.61 15.07 11.47
CA ASP A 271 41.90 14.70 10.09
C ASP A 271 41.73 13.17 9.87
N GLU A 272 42.14 12.33 10.83
CA GLU A 272 41.85 10.89 10.81
C GLU A 272 40.34 10.59 10.82
N MET A 273 39.57 11.25 11.69
CA MET A 273 38.12 11.08 11.74
C MET A 273 37.46 11.51 10.43
N LYS A 274 37.88 12.64 9.86
CA LYS A 274 37.39 13.11 8.56
C LYS A 274 37.67 12.11 7.44
N GLN A 275 38.88 11.55 7.42
CA GLN A 275 39.27 10.59 6.40
C GLN A 275 38.45 9.30 6.51
N LYS A 276 38.25 8.80 7.74
CA LYS A 276 37.40 7.64 8.00
C LYS A 276 35.94 7.88 7.61
N TRP A 277 35.41 9.08 7.88
CA TRP A 277 34.08 9.49 7.43
C TRP A 277 33.98 9.55 5.91
N PHE A 278 34.96 10.14 5.23
CA PHE A 278 34.99 10.19 3.77
C PHE A 278 35.00 8.79 3.15
N GLU A 279 35.75 7.85 3.72
CA GLU A 279 35.77 6.45 3.27
C GLU A 279 34.41 5.75 3.46
N GLU A 280 33.72 5.98 4.59
CA GLU A 280 32.37 5.45 4.80
C GLU A 280 31.35 6.05 3.82
N LEU A 281 31.42 7.36 3.58
CA LEU A 281 30.53 8.08 2.67
C LEU A 281 30.75 7.66 1.21
N ILE A 282 32.01 7.39 0.80
CA ILE A 282 32.32 6.82 -0.51
C ILE A 282 31.71 5.43 -0.66
N LYS A 283 31.80 4.56 0.36
CA LYS A 283 31.16 3.24 0.34
C LYS A 283 29.65 3.32 0.20
N GLU A 284 29.00 4.28 0.88
CA GLU A 284 27.56 4.52 0.72
C GLU A 284 27.19 5.02 -0.68
N ILE A 285 27.99 5.91 -1.26
CA ILE A 285 27.79 6.38 -2.64
C ILE A 285 27.94 5.23 -3.64
N GLU A 286 28.94 4.36 -3.48
CA GLU A 286 29.11 3.17 -4.33
C GLU A 286 27.94 2.20 -4.17
N TYR A 287 27.46 2.01 -2.94
CA TYR A 287 26.27 1.21 -2.67
C TYR A 287 25.03 1.77 -3.39
N LEU A 288 24.78 3.08 -3.30
CA LEU A 288 23.64 3.73 -3.97
C LEU A 288 23.74 3.61 -5.51
N LYS A 289 24.95 3.64 -6.06
CA LYS A 289 25.17 3.39 -7.50
C LYS A 289 24.81 1.97 -7.88
N LEU A 290 25.28 0.97 -7.13
CA LEU A 290 24.95 -0.45 -7.36
C LEU A 290 23.45 -0.73 -7.20
N PHE A 291 22.82 -0.14 -6.19
CA PHE A 291 21.38 -0.25 -5.96
C PHE A 291 20.57 0.32 -7.14
N ASN A 292 20.93 1.51 -7.64
CA ASN A 292 20.28 2.10 -8.80
C ASN A 292 20.47 1.27 -10.07
N GLN A 293 21.63 0.63 -10.26
CA GLN A 293 21.86 -0.28 -11.37
C GLN A 293 20.96 -1.52 -11.27
N LYS A 294 20.81 -2.10 -10.09
CA LYS A 294 19.92 -3.25 -9.86
C LYS A 294 18.46 -2.90 -10.11
N LEU A 295 17.99 -1.77 -9.58
CA LEU A 295 16.65 -1.25 -9.86
C LEU A 295 16.37 -1.10 -11.36
N LYS A 296 17.36 -0.62 -12.11
CA LYS A 296 17.25 -0.49 -13.57
C LYS A 296 17.08 -1.85 -14.26
N ILE A 297 17.79 -2.87 -13.81
CA ILE A 297 17.66 -4.25 -14.30
C ILE A 297 16.26 -4.81 -13.98
N ASP A 298 15.81 -4.69 -12.73
CA ASP A 298 14.50 -5.17 -12.29
C ASP A 298 13.35 -4.52 -13.08
N ILE A 299 13.47 -3.21 -13.38
CA ILE A 299 12.51 -2.49 -14.22
C ILE A 299 12.51 -3.05 -15.66
N MET A 300 13.68 -3.35 -16.22
CA MET A 300 13.78 -3.93 -17.56
C MET A 300 13.17 -5.34 -17.62
N GLU A 301 13.39 -6.17 -16.60
CA GLU A 301 12.78 -7.50 -16.50
C GLU A 301 11.26 -7.44 -16.35
N LEU A 302 10.76 -6.52 -15.51
CA LEU A 302 9.33 -6.30 -15.36
C LEU A 302 8.68 -5.86 -16.69
N GLN A 303 9.32 -4.94 -17.41
CA GLN A 303 8.86 -4.49 -18.73
C GLN A 303 8.83 -5.63 -19.75
N LYS A 304 9.83 -6.53 -19.71
CA LYS A 304 9.88 -7.72 -20.57
C LYS A 304 8.73 -8.67 -20.24
N SER A 305 8.53 -9.00 -18.96
CA SER A 305 7.42 -9.86 -18.52
C SER A 305 6.06 -9.30 -18.92
N LEU A 306 5.87 -7.98 -18.82
CA LEU A 306 4.62 -7.32 -19.20
C LEU A 306 4.38 -7.40 -20.72
N LYS A 307 5.45 -7.28 -21.52
CA LYS A 307 5.40 -7.45 -22.98
C LYS A 307 5.00 -8.87 -23.35
N ASP A 308 5.59 -9.86 -22.69
CA ASP A 308 5.31 -11.28 -22.95
C ASP A 308 3.85 -11.64 -22.56
N GLN A 309 3.35 -11.10 -21.43
CA GLN A 309 1.95 -11.24 -21.04
C GLN A 309 0.98 -10.61 -22.04
N ASN A 310 1.28 -9.40 -22.52
CA ASN A 310 0.45 -8.74 -23.53
C ASN A 310 0.45 -9.53 -24.86
N GLN A 311 1.58 -10.08 -25.28
CA GLN A 311 1.64 -10.96 -26.45
C GLN A 311 0.81 -12.23 -26.27
N ALA A 312 0.87 -12.86 -25.10
CA ALA A 312 0.02 -14.00 -24.78
C ALA A 312 -1.47 -13.64 -24.81
N GLN A 313 -1.85 -12.46 -24.29
CA GLN A 313 -3.23 -11.99 -24.32
C GLN A 313 -3.72 -11.70 -25.75
N ILE A 314 -2.87 -11.14 -26.61
CA ILE A 314 -3.18 -10.92 -28.03
C ILE A 314 -3.43 -12.27 -28.73
N LEU A 315 -2.61 -13.29 -28.45
CA LEU A 315 -2.82 -14.64 -28.99
C LEU A 315 -4.13 -15.25 -28.50
N ILE A 316 -4.48 -15.09 -27.23
CA ILE A 316 -5.77 -15.54 -26.66
C ILE A 316 -6.94 -14.85 -27.38
N ASN A 317 -6.89 -13.53 -27.53
CA ASN A 317 -7.95 -12.78 -28.20
C ASN A 317 -8.08 -13.16 -29.68
N ARG A 318 -6.96 -13.42 -30.37
CA ARG A 318 -6.96 -13.90 -31.76
C ARG A 318 -7.62 -15.27 -31.88
N ASN A 319 -7.31 -16.19 -30.96
CA ASN A 319 -7.92 -17.51 -30.93
C ASN A 319 -9.43 -17.43 -30.62
N GLN A 320 -9.84 -16.56 -29.72
CA GLN A 320 -11.27 -16.31 -29.43
C GLN A 320 -12.01 -15.75 -30.65
N LYS A 321 -11.39 -14.82 -31.39
CA LYS A 321 -11.98 -14.28 -32.63
C LYS A 321 -12.18 -15.37 -33.69
N ILE A 322 -11.18 -16.24 -33.89
CA ILE A 322 -11.29 -17.39 -34.81
C ILE A 322 -12.43 -18.33 -34.37
N GLN A 323 -12.60 -18.59 -33.08
CA GLN A 323 -13.70 -19.40 -32.58
C GLN A 323 -15.08 -18.77 -32.83
N ILE A 324 -15.19 -17.44 -32.69
CA ILE A 324 -16.42 -16.70 -33.00
C ILE A 324 -16.73 -16.79 -34.50
N GLU A 325 -15.76 -16.57 -35.38
CA GLU A 325 -15.94 -16.69 -36.83
C GLU A 325 -16.38 -18.10 -37.26
N ILE A 326 -15.83 -19.15 -36.62
CA ILE A 326 -16.26 -20.54 -36.85
C ILE A 326 -17.72 -20.74 -36.41
N LEU A 327 -18.11 -20.21 -35.25
CA LEU A 327 -19.49 -20.29 -34.75
C LEU A 327 -20.47 -19.51 -35.65
N GLU A 328 -20.09 -18.34 -36.12
CA GLU A 328 -20.88 -17.54 -37.06
C GLU A 328 -21.09 -18.30 -38.38
N GLN A 329 -20.05 -18.94 -38.94
CA GLN A 329 -20.20 -19.79 -40.12
C GLN A 329 -21.14 -20.98 -39.87
N GLN A 330 -21.05 -21.63 -38.71
CA GLN A 330 -21.97 -22.71 -38.34
C GLN A 330 -23.42 -22.20 -38.24
N PHE A 331 -23.62 -21.03 -37.65
CA PHE A 331 -24.93 -20.39 -37.51
C PHE A 331 -25.50 -19.99 -38.88
N GLN A 332 -24.68 -19.43 -39.76
CA GLN A 332 -25.05 -19.10 -41.14
C GLN A 332 -25.49 -20.36 -41.91
N ASN A 333 -24.74 -21.47 -41.75
CA ASN A 333 -25.07 -22.74 -42.39
C ASN A 333 -26.39 -23.31 -41.87
N GLN A 334 -26.66 -23.23 -40.56
CA GLN A 334 -27.94 -23.63 -39.97
C GLN A 334 -29.09 -22.74 -40.43
N THR A 335 -28.87 -21.43 -40.52
CA THR A 335 -29.86 -20.46 -41.02
C THR A 335 -30.22 -20.78 -42.47
N ASN A 336 -29.22 -21.00 -43.32
CA ASN A 336 -29.43 -21.41 -44.71
C ASN A 336 -30.21 -22.73 -44.83
N LEU A 337 -29.95 -23.68 -43.92
CA LEU A 337 -30.71 -24.93 -43.87
C LEU A 337 -32.18 -24.68 -43.51
N ILE A 338 -32.44 -23.86 -42.48
CA ILE A 338 -33.80 -23.48 -42.07
C ILE A 338 -34.52 -22.79 -43.22
N THR A 339 -33.93 -21.78 -43.85
CA THR A 339 -34.53 -21.08 -44.99
C THR A 339 -34.79 -22.03 -46.16
N SER A 340 -33.89 -23.00 -46.41
CA SER A 340 -34.12 -24.03 -47.44
C SER A 340 -35.29 -24.97 -47.10
N LEU A 341 -35.51 -25.26 -45.82
CA LEU A 341 -36.62 -26.06 -45.34
C LEU A 341 -37.93 -25.26 -45.38
N GLU A 342 -37.90 -23.98 -45.04
CA GLU A 342 -39.03 -23.05 -45.15
C GLU A 342 -39.47 -22.90 -46.61
N MET A 343 -38.53 -22.68 -47.54
CA MET A 343 -38.84 -22.65 -48.98
C MET A 343 -39.39 -23.99 -49.48
N LYS A 344 -38.90 -25.12 -48.95
CA LYS A 344 -39.49 -26.44 -49.25
C LYS A 344 -40.90 -26.57 -48.69
N PHE A 345 -41.16 -26.07 -47.48
CA PHE A 345 -42.49 -26.05 -46.87
C PHE A 345 -43.46 -25.15 -47.62
N GLU A 346 -43.04 -23.96 -48.04
CA GLU A 346 -43.82 -23.08 -48.92
C GLU A 346 -44.10 -23.74 -50.27
N ASN A 347 -43.12 -24.42 -50.85
CA ASN A 347 -43.32 -25.20 -52.08
C ASN A 347 -44.28 -26.38 -51.88
N TYR A 348 -44.26 -27.06 -50.72
CA TYR A 348 -45.25 -28.09 -50.38
C TYR A 348 -46.65 -27.51 -50.18
N THR A 349 -46.75 -26.29 -49.64
CA THR A 349 -48.03 -25.58 -49.43
C THR A 349 -48.58 -25.04 -50.75
N ASN A 350 -47.71 -24.69 -51.70
CA ASN A 350 -48.07 -24.21 -53.03
C ASN A 350 -48.22 -25.34 -54.07
N GLN A 351 -47.82 -26.57 -53.77
CA GLN A 351 -47.99 -27.73 -54.67
C GLN A 351 -49.42 -28.29 -54.73
N GLU A 352 -50.38 -27.73 -53.99
CA GLU A 352 -51.82 -27.90 -54.28
C GLU A 352 -52.33 -26.92 -55.36
N ASN A 353 -51.54 -25.93 -55.80
CA ASN A 353 -51.93 -25.03 -56.88
C ASN A 353 -50.81 -24.85 -57.92
N GLN A 354 -51.01 -25.60 -59.00
CA GLN A 354 -50.60 -25.33 -60.37
C GLN A 354 -49.19 -25.72 -60.84
N ASN A 355 -49.25 -26.40 -62.00
CA ASN A 355 -48.20 -26.83 -62.89
C ASN A 355 -47.50 -25.66 -63.62
N GLN A 356 -46.31 -25.99 -64.15
CA GLN A 356 -45.56 -25.36 -65.27
C GLN A 356 -44.81 -24.04 -64.99
N PHE A 357 -43.47 -24.08 -64.99
CA PHE A 357 -42.60 -23.71 -66.13
C PHE A 357 -41.10 -23.85 -65.77
N GLN A 358 -40.28 -24.04 -66.80
CA GLN A 358 -38.84 -24.36 -66.77
C GLN A 358 -37.90 -23.14 -66.68
N GLU A 359 -36.63 -23.47 -66.38
CA GLU A 359 -35.37 -22.95 -66.97
C GLU A 359 -34.41 -22.03 -66.15
N GLN A 360 -33.24 -22.63 -65.83
CA GLN A 360 -31.83 -22.17 -65.87
C GLN A 360 -31.43 -20.72 -65.48
N LYS A 361 -30.39 -20.58 -64.63
CA LYS A 361 -28.97 -20.37 -65.03
C LYS A 361 -28.05 -20.20 -63.82
N GLY A 362 -26.83 -20.73 -63.93
CA GLY A 362 -25.80 -20.74 -62.91
C GLY A 362 -24.99 -19.43 -62.78
N TYR A 363 -24.31 -19.31 -61.65
CA TYR A 363 -23.31 -18.27 -61.39
C TYR A 363 -22.21 -18.78 -60.47
N ASN A 364 -21.03 -18.16 -60.65
CA ASN A 364 -19.85 -18.11 -59.80
C ASN A 364 -18.79 -19.21 -59.91
N ASN A 365 -17.74 -18.89 -60.67
CA ASN A 365 -16.37 -19.13 -60.23
C ASN A 365 -15.41 -18.20 -61.00
N ARG A 366 -14.96 -17.12 -60.35
CA ARG A 366 -13.67 -16.45 -60.52
C ARG A 366 -13.69 -15.12 -59.78
N GLU A 367 -13.12 -15.10 -58.57
CA GLU A 367 -12.48 -13.93 -57.96
C GLU A 367 -11.93 -14.36 -56.60
N ASN A 368 -10.76 -15.02 -56.61
CA ASN A 368 -10.08 -15.42 -55.37
C ASN A 368 -8.55 -15.25 -55.46
N LYS A 369 -8.10 -14.27 -56.27
CA LYS A 369 -6.67 -13.91 -56.34
C LYS A 369 -6.38 -12.43 -56.09
N ASP A 370 -7.37 -11.55 -56.17
CA ASP A 370 -7.17 -10.11 -55.91
C ASP A 370 -7.47 -9.69 -54.46
N GLN A 371 -8.02 -10.58 -53.63
CA GLN A 371 -8.24 -10.31 -52.20
C GLN A 371 -6.98 -10.52 -51.33
N LEU A 372 -5.93 -11.17 -51.84
CA LEU A 372 -4.72 -11.44 -51.04
C LEU A 372 -3.80 -10.22 -50.92
N ILE A 373 -3.78 -9.33 -51.92
CA ILE A 373 -2.92 -8.12 -51.94
C ILE A 373 -3.54 -6.98 -51.09
N VAL A 374 -4.85 -7.00 -50.86
CA VAL A 374 -5.54 -6.01 -50.00
C VAL A 374 -5.34 -6.33 -48.50
N ILE A 375 -5.07 -7.58 -48.14
CA ILE A 375 -4.87 -8.01 -46.75
C ILE A 375 -3.48 -7.60 -46.23
N GLU A 376 -2.42 -7.71 -47.05
CA GLU A 376 -1.06 -7.32 -46.63
C GLU A 376 -0.91 -5.79 -46.42
N GLY A 377 -1.65 -4.98 -47.16
CA GLY A 377 -1.70 -3.52 -46.96
C GLY A 377 -2.56 -3.08 -45.76
N GLN A 378 -3.44 -3.95 -45.25
CA GLN A 378 -4.21 -3.72 -44.03
C GLN A 378 -3.44 -4.15 -42.78
N ASP A 379 -2.66 -5.23 -42.84
CA ASP A 379 -1.80 -5.68 -41.74
C ASP A 379 -0.74 -4.63 -41.36
N GLN A 380 -0.09 -3.99 -42.33
CA GLN A 380 0.86 -2.89 -42.05
C GLN A 380 0.20 -1.67 -41.39
N LYS A 381 -1.06 -1.37 -41.72
CA LYS A 381 -1.81 -0.27 -41.09
C LYS A 381 -2.29 -0.61 -39.67
N VAL A 382 -2.56 -1.89 -39.41
CA VAL A 382 -2.91 -2.40 -38.08
C VAL A 382 -1.68 -2.38 -37.16
N ASP A 383 -0.52 -2.77 -37.67
CA ASP A 383 0.75 -2.74 -36.91
C ASP A 383 1.17 -1.32 -36.52
N ILE A 384 1.07 -0.35 -37.44
CA ILE A 384 1.36 1.07 -37.13
C ILE A 384 0.39 1.64 -36.08
N LYS A 385 -0.90 1.27 -36.14
CA LYS A 385 -1.89 1.68 -35.13
C LYS A 385 -1.62 1.03 -33.77
N LEU A 386 -1.20 -0.23 -33.77
CA LEU A 386 -0.85 -0.97 -32.55
C LEU A 386 0.43 -0.39 -31.91
N GLU A 387 1.46 -0.09 -32.69
CA GLU A 387 2.68 0.56 -32.18
C GLU A 387 2.40 1.94 -31.60
N LYS A 388 1.54 2.73 -32.26
CA LYS A 388 1.09 4.03 -31.73
C LYS A 388 0.35 3.86 -30.41
N ALA A 389 -0.62 2.94 -30.34
CA ALA A 389 -1.36 2.67 -29.11
C ALA A 389 -0.46 2.15 -27.98
N LEU A 390 0.53 1.30 -28.28
CA LEU A 390 1.52 0.83 -27.31
C LEU A 390 2.42 1.95 -26.81
N LYS A 391 2.80 2.89 -27.69
CA LYS A 391 3.59 4.07 -27.31
C LYS A 391 2.78 5.00 -26.39
N GLU A 392 1.52 5.26 -26.74
CA GLU A 392 0.59 6.05 -25.92
C GLU A 392 0.34 5.38 -24.56
N MET A 393 0.15 4.05 -24.52
CA MET A 393 -0.01 3.30 -23.27
C MET A 393 1.24 3.33 -22.40
N LYS A 394 2.44 3.15 -23.00
CA LYS A 394 3.71 3.27 -22.26
C LYS A 394 3.88 4.66 -21.67
N GLN A 395 3.58 5.69 -22.45
CA GLN A 395 3.65 7.08 -22.01
C GLN A 395 2.68 7.33 -20.85
N PHE A 396 1.43 6.87 -20.97
CA PHE A 396 0.42 6.95 -19.91
C PHE A 396 0.86 6.26 -18.61
N VAL A 397 1.45 5.06 -18.69
CA VAL A 397 1.93 4.33 -17.51
C VAL A 397 3.09 5.07 -16.83
N ILE A 398 4.04 5.60 -17.61
CA ILE A 398 5.17 6.38 -17.08
C ILE A 398 4.65 7.63 -16.37
N GLU A 399 3.73 8.37 -17.01
CA GLU A 399 3.10 9.56 -16.44
C GLU A 399 2.36 9.23 -15.13
N LYS A 400 1.62 8.11 -15.07
CA LYS A 400 0.93 7.70 -13.84
C LYS A 400 1.89 7.29 -12.72
N ILE A 401 2.99 6.62 -13.03
CA ILE A 401 4.02 6.29 -12.03
C ILE A 401 4.64 7.58 -11.48
N GLU A 402 4.93 8.55 -12.35
CA GLU A 402 5.51 9.83 -11.95
C GLU A 402 4.55 10.64 -11.08
N ILE A 403 3.27 10.74 -11.45
CA ILE A 403 2.23 11.39 -10.63
C ILE A 403 2.14 10.73 -9.25
N ASN A 404 2.05 9.40 -9.19
CA ASN A 404 1.97 8.67 -7.92
C ASN A 404 3.22 8.89 -7.04
N ARG A 405 4.41 8.94 -7.65
CA ARG A 405 5.66 9.23 -6.94
C ARG A 405 5.64 10.65 -6.36
N ASN A 406 5.23 11.63 -7.17
CA ASN A 406 5.13 13.02 -6.73
C ASN A 406 4.09 13.20 -5.62
N TYR A 407 2.94 12.53 -5.74
CA TYR A 407 1.91 12.51 -4.71
C TYR A 407 2.43 11.93 -3.39
N TYR A 408 3.13 10.79 -3.44
CA TYR A 408 3.73 10.17 -2.26
C TYR A 408 4.82 11.05 -1.61
N ASN A 409 5.68 11.68 -2.41
CA ASN A 409 6.68 12.62 -1.90
C ASN A 409 6.01 13.82 -1.21
N ALA A 410 4.94 14.36 -1.80
CA ALA A 410 4.16 15.44 -1.21
C ALA A 410 3.54 15.03 0.15
N GLN A 411 3.05 13.78 0.28
CA GLN A 411 2.57 13.26 1.58
C GLN A 411 3.67 13.25 2.65
N LEU A 412 4.90 12.90 2.28
CA LEU A 412 6.01 12.83 3.24
C LEU A 412 6.57 14.20 3.63
N GLU A 413 6.68 15.10 2.65
CA GLU A 413 7.44 16.34 2.81
C GLU A 413 6.57 17.56 3.13
N LEU A 414 5.34 17.61 2.62
CA LEU A 414 4.50 18.81 2.63
C LEU A 414 3.25 18.68 3.51
N LEU A 415 2.65 17.49 3.55
CA LEU A 415 1.36 17.28 4.20
C LEU A 415 1.40 17.62 5.71
N GLY A 416 0.43 18.43 6.15
CA GLY A 416 0.28 18.83 7.54
C GLY A 416 1.27 19.90 8.00
N ARG A 417 1.94 20.60 7.09
CA ARG A 417 3.02 21.55 7.40
C ARG A 417 2.77 22.94 6.83
N ILE A 418 3.34 23.94 7.50
CA ILE A 418 3.42 25.33 7.05
C ILE A 418 4.86 25.58 6.58
N HIS A 419 5.00 26.08 5.35
CA HIS A 419 6.28 26.39 4.72
C HIS A 419 6.39 27.89 4.44
N THR A 420 7.57 28.45 4.69
CA THR A 420 7.95 29.83 4.39
C THR A 420 9.00 29.84 3.29
N ASP A 421 8.93 30.78 2.36
CA ASP A 421 9.91 30.93 1.26
C ASP A 421 10.08 29.64 0.42
N PHE A 422 8.97 28.99 0.06
CA PHE A 422 8.98 27.69 -0.59
C PHE A 422 9.04 27.80 -2.12
N PRO A 423 10.05 27.23 -2.81
CA PRO A 423 10.16 27.30 -4.27
C PRO A 423 9.04 26.54 -4.99
N ILE A 424 8.35 27.20 -5.92
CA ILE A 424 7.24 26.59 -6.69
C ILE A 424 7.74 25.44 -7.57
N ILE A 425 9.00 25.50 -8.04
CA ILE A 425 9.61 24.42 -8.83
C ILE A 425 9.64 23.07 -8.10
N LEU A 426 9.58 23.07 -6.76
CA LEU A 426 9.52 21.85 -5.95
C LEU A 426 8.11 21.24 -5.88
N LEU A 427 7.08 21.94 -6.36
CA LEU A 427 5.72 21.41 -6.52
C LEU A 427 5.59 20.60 -7.82
N THR A 428 6.57 19.75 -8.10
CA THR A 428 6.56 18.90 -9.29
C THR A 428 5.35 17.95 -9.23
N GLY A 429 4.55 17.91 -10.30
CA GLY A 429 3.32 17.11 -10.38
C GLY A 429 2.06 17.78 -9.84
N PHE A 430 2.16 18.94 -9.19
CA PHE A 430 0.98 19.71 -8.80
C PHE A 430 0.40 20.49 -9.99
N GLN A 431 -0.93 20.53 -10.06
CA GLN A 431 -1.69 21.35 -10.98
C GLN A 431 -2.12 22.66 -10.30
N LEU A 432 -1.96 23.77 -11.01
CA LEU A 432 -2.42 25.07 -10.56
C LEU A 432 -3.95 25.16 -10.70
N GLN A 433 -4.66 25.29 -9.58
CA GLN A 433 -6.12 25.39 -9.53
C GLN A 433 -6.61 26.84 -9.47
N TYR A 434 -5.83 27.72 -8.84
CA TYR A 434 -6.15 29.13 -8.72
C TYR A 434 -4.89 29.96 -8.62
N PHE A 435 -4.80 31.04 -9.40
CA PHE A 435 -3.75 32.06 -9.29
C PHE A 435 -4.32 33.41 -9.69
N ASN A 436 -4.47 34.32 -8.73
CA ASN A 436 -4.84 35.70 -9.00
C ASN A 436 -4.21 36.61 -7.96
N ASP A 437 -3.99 37.88 -8.32
CA ASP A 437 -3.58 38.90 -7.37
C ASP A 437 -4.63 39.09 -6.26
N PHE A 438 -4.21 39.73 -5.16
CA PHE A 438 -5.11 40.03 -4.04
C PHE A 438 -6.12 41.17 -4.34
N THR A 439 -6.09 41.75 -5.53
CA THR A 439 -7.13 42.69 -5.99
C THR A 439 -8.38 41.96 -6.47
N VAL A 440 -8.23 40.71 -6.93
CA VAL A 440 -9.34 39.87 -7.38
C VAL A 440 -10.08 39.26 -6.19
N GLN A 441 -11.42 39.32 -6.22
CA GLN A 441 -12.26 38.69 -5.21
C GLN A 441 -12.18 37.16 -5.29
N PHE A 442 -11.92 36.51 -4.15
CA PHE A 442 -12.06 35.06 -3.98
C PHE A 442 -13.37 34.76 -3.26
N THR A 443 -14.23 33.94 -3.86
CA THR A 443 -15.61 33.73 -3.41
C THR A 443 -15.84 32.30 -2.95
N MET A 444 -16.89 32.08 -2.16
CA MET A 444 -17.28 30.71 -1.78
C MET A 444 -17.65 29.84 -2.98
N ASN A 445 -18.13 30.43 -4.08
CA ASN A 445 -18.40 29.68 -5.32
C ASN A 445 -17.09 29.17 -5.94
N LYS A 446 -16.03 29.99 -6.00
CA LYS A 446 -14.71 29.53 -6.47
C LYS A 446 -14.18 28.35 -5.63
N ILE A 447 -14.42 28.36 -4.32
CA ILE A 447 -14.06 27.23 -3.44
C ILE A 447 -14.84 25.98 -3.82
N LYS A 448 -16.14 26.10 -4.10
CA LYS A 448 -16.96 24.97 -4.56
C LYS A 448 -16.48 24.43 -5.90
N ASP A 449 -16.20 25.32 -6.86
CA ASP A 449 -15.70 24.95 -8.19
C ASP A 449 -14.38 24.15 -8.07
N ILE A 450 -13.44 24.63 -7.25
CA ILE A 450 -12.17 23.91 -7.00
C ILE A 450 -12.43 22.57 -6.31
N LYS A 451 -13.32 22.53 -5.32
CA LYS A 451 -13.67 21.30 -4.57
C LYS A 451 -14.35 20.25 -5.47
N GLU A 452 -15.08 20.66 -6.50
CA GLU A 452 -15.70 19.76 -7.48
C GLU A 452 -14.67 19.21 -8.50
N GLN A 453 -13.57 19.93 -8.73
CA GLN A 453 -12.52 19.55 -9.67
C GLN A 453 -11.46 18.62 -9.06
N VAL A 454 -11.32 18.59 -7.73
CA VAL A 454 -10.28 17.81 -7.04
C VAL A 454 -10.87 16.70 -6.19
N SER A 455 -10.20 15.55 -6.13
CA SER A 455 -10.59 14.50 -5.20
C SER A 455 -10.48 14.95 -3.74
N HIS A 456 -11.27 14.35 -2.84
CA HIS A 456 -11.21 14.69 -1.40
C HIS A 456 -9.84 14.39 -0.78
N GLN A 457 -9.11 13.42 -1.36
CA GLN A 457 -7.78 13.00 -0.93
C GLN A 457 -6.65 13.73 -1.67
N ALA A 458 -6.97 14.66 -2.57
CA ALA A 458 -5.97 15.50 -3.20
C ALA A 458 -5.21 16.30 -2.14
N ILE A 459 -3.90 16.49 -2.32
CA ILE A 459 -3.10 17.35 -1.46
C ILE A 459 -3.16 18.75 -2.02
N ILE A 460 -3.68 19.67 -1.24
CA ILE A 460 -3.84 21.07 -1.59
C ILE A 460 -2.75 21.87 -0.89
N CYS A 461 -1.99 22.63 -1.67
CA CYS A 461 -1.08 23.64 -1.17
C CYS A 461 -1.68 25.02 -1.44
N LEU A 462 -1.93 25.76 -0.36
CA LEU A 462 -2.61 27.06 -0.38
C LEU A 462 -1.70 28.10 0.26
N GLY A 463 -1.56 29.26 -0.36
CA GLY A 463 -0.68 30.30 0.17
C GLY A 463 -0.62 31.58 -0.64
N GLY A 464 0.33 32.45 -0.26
CA GLY A 464 0.59 33.73 -0.91
C GLY A 464 1.95 33.77 -1.61
N ILE A 465 2.00 34.42 -2.78
CA ILE A 465 3.20 34.63 -3.61
C ILE A 465 3.48 36.13 -3.70
N ASP A 466 4.75 36.54 -3.59
CA ASP A 466 5.21 37.91 -3.86
C ASP A 466 5.42 38.05 -5.37
N MET A 467 4.75 39.03 -5.99
CA MET A 467 4.80 39.25 -7.43
C MET A 467 6.17 39.74 -7.93
N LYS A 468 7.06 40.16 -7.04
CA LYS A 468 8.48 40.45 -7.35
C LYS A 468 9.34 39.17 -7.34
N LYS A 469 8.86 38.11 -6.70
CA LYS A 469 9.52 36.79 -6.59
C LYS A 469 8.51 35.67 -6.89
N GLN A 470 8.06 35.61 -8.13
CA GLN A 470 7.02 34.68 -8.57
C GLN A 470 7.46 33.22 -8.60
N ASP A 471 8.74 32.93 -8.33
CA ASP A 471 9.31 31.57 -8.29
C ASP A 471 9.01 30.83 -6.98
N ARG A 472 8.35 31.48 -6.02
CA ARG A 472 8.22 30.98 -4.65
C ARG A 472 6.95 31.45 -3.93
N PHE A 473 6.45 30.59 -3.05
CA PHE A 473 5.49 30.97 -2.02
C PHE A 473 6.21 31.72 -0.90
N VAL A 474 5.72 32.91 -0.55
CA VAL A 474 6.16 33.61 0.67
C VAL A 474 5.77 32.78 1.89
N LEU A 475 4.53 32.29 1.88
CA LEU A 475 3.97 31.42 2.91
C LEU A 475 2.93 30.50 2.28
N MET A 476 2.99 29.22 2.60
CA MET A 476 2.00 28.23 2.18
C MET A 476 1.82 27.16 3.25
N ALA A 477 0.68 26.48 3.22
CA ALA A 477 0.46 25.26 3.97
C ALA A 477 -0.15 24.20 3.06
N CYS A 478 0.17 22.93 3.32
CA CYS A 478 -0.38 21.82 2.56
C CYS A 478 -1.14 20.85 3.44
N ASP A 479 -2.30 20.40 2.97
CA ASP A 479 -3.12 19.40 3.63
C ASP A 479 -4.05 18.71 2.62
N TYR A 480 -4.80 17.70 3.05
CA TYR A 480 -5.83 17.11 2.21
C TYR A 480 -6.94 18.11 1.87
N ALA A 481 -7.52 18.00 0.68
CA ALA A 481 -8.61 18.88 0.23
C ALA A 481 -9.79 18.89 1.21
N PHE A 482 -10.13 17.73 1.78
CA PHE A 482 -11.18 17.64 2.79
C PHE A 482 -10.85 18.39 4.09
N GLU A 483 -9.58 18.59 4.43
CA GLU A 483 -9.13 19.38 5.57
C GLU A 483 -9.16 20.88 5.25
N VAL A 484 -8.55 21.27 4.12
CA VAL A 484 -8.44 22.69 3.70
C VAL A 484 -9.81 23.33 3.51
N PHE A 485 -10.75 22.61 2.87
CA PHE A 485 -12.07 23.14 2.53
C PHE A 485 -13.16 22.76 3.55
N GLN A 486 -12.78 22.33 4.75
CA GLN A 486 -13.74 22.08 5.82
C GLN A 486 -14.19 23.39 6.47
N GLU A 487 -15.49 23.67 6.43
CA GLU A 487 -16.06 24.85 7.08
C GLU A 487 -15.81 24.84 8.59
N THR A 488 -15.49 26.02 9.12
CA THR A 488 -15.20 26.27 10.53
C THR A 488 -16.35 27.05 11.14
N VAL A 489 -16.85 26.56 12.28
CA VAL A 489 -18.06 27.12 12.92
C VAL A 489 -17.72 28.34 13.80
N ASN A 490 -16.49 28.43 14.31
CA ASN A 490 -16.11 29.43 15.31
C ASN A 490 -15.14 30.47 14.73
N VAL A 491 -15.54 31.74 14.71
CA VAL A 491 -14.73 32.88 14.25
C VAL A 491 -13.51 33.20 15.13
N LYS A 492 -13.39 32.56 16.30
CA LYS A 492 -12.26 32.73 17.23
C LYS A 492 -11.37 31.48 17.38
N LYS A 493 -11.72 30.37 16.72
CA LYS A 493 -11.02 29.10 16.86
C LYS A 493 -10.87 28.39 15.51
N ALA A 494 -9.62 28.25 15.07
CA ALA A 494 -9.27 27.42 13.92
C ALA A 494 -9.34 25.93 14.29
N ARG A 495 -9.59 25.09 13.28
CA ARG A 495 -9.70 23.65 13.45
C ARG A 495 -8.32 23.00 13.28
N LYS A 496 -7.89 22.18 14.24
CA LYS A 496 -6.61 21.45 14.12
C LYS A 496 -6.66 20.50 12.90
N SER A 497 -5.61 20.56 12.08
CA SER A 497 -5.37 19.59 11.02
C SER A 497 -5.19 18.19 11.62
N ARG A 498 -5.69 17.16 10.95
CA ARG A 498 -5.39 15.76 11.30
C ARG A 498 -4.01 15.30 10.82
N SER A 499 -3.44 16.01 9.86
CA SER A 499 -2.19 15.64 9.19
C SER A 499 -0.95 16.21 9.87
N GLY A 500 -1.08 17.19 10.77
CA GLY A 500 0.05 17.81 11.45
C GLY A 500 -0.29 18.48 12.78
N ASP A 501 0.72 18.60 13.65
CA ASP A 501 0.54 19.12 15.00
C ASP A 501 0.52 20.64 15.11
N GLN A 502 1.13 21.33 14.14
CA GLN A 502 1.33 22.78 14.12
C GLN A 502 0.61 23.44 12.95
N LEU A 503 -0.54 22.89 12.55
CA LEU A 503 -1.36 23.42 11.46
C LEU A 503 -2.83 23.42 11.86
N TYR A 504 -3.45 24.58 11.77
CA TYR A 504 -4.86 24.79 12.05
C TYR A 504 -5.49 25.50 10.86
N TRP A 505 -6.53 24.92 10.29
CA TRP A 505 -7.26 25.47 9.15
C TRP A 505 -8.51 26.20 9.61
N TYR A 506 -8.89 27.24 8.88
CA TYR A 506 -10.21 27.83 9.01
C TYR A 506 -10.76 28.24 7.65
N LEU A 507 -12.05 27.95 7.46
CA LEU A 507 -12.84 28.40 6.33
C LEU A 507 -14.18 28.87 6.89
N VAL A 508 -14.36 30.18 6.99
CA VAL A 508 -15.61 30.77 7.51
C VAL A 508 -16.26 31.64 6.45
N LYS A 509 -17.46 31.25 6.02
CA LYS A 509 -18.24 31.94 5.00
C LYS A 509 -18.44 33.43 5.34
N ASN A 510 -18.31 34.31 4.35
CA ASN A 510 -18.36 35.78 4.47
C ASN A 510 -17.24 36.40 5.33
N TYR A 511 -16.29 35.61 5.81
CA TYR A 511 -15.15 36.09 6.59
C TYR A 511 -13.85 35.80 5.83
N SER A 512 -13.27 34.62 6.03
CA SER A 512 -11.95 34.30 5.48
C SER A 512 -11.67 32.81 5.40
N ILE A 513 -10.77 32.46 4.49
CA ILE A 513 -10.05 31.19 4.45
C ILE A 513 -8.59 31.43 4.86
N GLY A 514 -8.00 30.49 5.59
CA GLY A 514 -6.59 30.55 5.90
C GLY A 514 -6.12 29.48 6.87
N PHE A 515 -4.91 29.68 7.38
CA PHE A 515 -4.27 28.77 8.34
C PHE A 515 -3.44 29.51 9.38
N SER A 516 -3.22 28.84 10.51
CA SER A 516 -2.47 29.32 11.66
C SER A 516 -1.64 28.19 12.27
N PRO A 517 -0.49 28.48 12.92
CA PRO A 517 0.25 27.47 13.68
C PRO A 517 -0.44 27.07 15.00
N ASN A 518 -1.50 27.78 15.43
CA ASN A 518 -2.23 27.50 16.66
C ASN A 518 -3.75 27.70 16.53
N GLU A 519 -4.51 27.24 17.51
CA GLU A 519 -5.99 27.24 17.50
C GLU A 519 -6.59 28.66 17.52
N ILE A 520 -5.92 29.62 18.16
CA ILE A 520 -6.51 30.93 18.45
C ILE A 520 -6.40 31.82 17.22
N ILE A 521 -7.55 32.27 16.73
CA ILE A 521 -7.69 33.23 15.63
C ILE A 521 -8.67 34.33 16.05
N ASP A 522 -8.68 35.45 15.34
CA ASP A 522 -9.70 36.50 15.55
C ASP A 522 -10.22 37.01 14.22
N LEU A 523 -11.27 36.37 13.69
CA LEU A 523 -11.85 36.68 12.37
C LEU A 523 -12.90 37.80 12.39
N ARG A 524 -12.69 38.88 13.16
CA ARG A 524 -13.58 40.07 13.09
C ARG A 524 -13.73 40.61 11.65
N GLN A 525 -12.66 40.49 10.87
CA GLN A 525 -12.65 40.64 9.42
C GLN A 525 -11.71 39.56 8.83
N THR A 526 -10.49 39.45 9.37
CA THR A 526 -9.49 38.40 9.08
C THR A 526 -8.70 38.06 10.33
N ASP A 527 -7.84 37.03 10.29
CA ASP A 527 -7.04 36.63 11.44
C ASP A 527 -5.99 37.69 11.87
N ASN A 528 -6.34 38.47 12.89
CA ASN A 528 -5.49 39.51 13.49
C ASN A 528 -4.76 39.04 14.76
N GLN A 529 -4.86 37.76 15.13
CA GLN A 529 -4.21 37.24 16.32
C GLN A 529 -2.68 37.17 16.14
N ASP A 530 -1.90 37.50 17.18
CA ASP A 530 -0.43 37.43 17.16
C ASP A 530 0.21 38.12 15.94
N VAL A 531 0.10 39.44 15.87
CA VAL A 531 0.53 40.30 14.74
C VAL A 531 1.93 39.98 14.18
N HIS A 532 2.87 39.56 15.05
CA HIS A 532 4.25 39.25 14.67
C HIS A 532 4.51 37.81 14.22
N ASP A 533 3.47 36.95 14.23
CA ASP A 533 3.62 35.56 13.81
C ASP A 533 3.71 35.46 12.28
N LYS A 534 4.85 34.95 11.82
CA LYS A 534 5.21 34.80 10.41
C LYS A 534 4.56 33.59 9.73
N LYS A 535 3.87 32.71 10.48
CA LYS A 535 3.30 31.45 9.95
C LYS A 535 1.79 31.49 9.76
N ARG A 536 1.18 32.68 9.78
CA ARG A 536 -0.27 32.85 9.62
C ARG A 536 -0.62 33.38 8.25
N PHE A 537 -1.64 32.80 7.64
CA PHE A 537 -2.18 33.22 6.35
C PHE A 537 -3.67 33.48 6.48
N SER A 538 -4.17 34.58 5.91
CA SER A 538 -5.60 34.90 5.90
C SER A 538 -6.01 35.64 4.62
N HIS A 539 -7.06 35.12 3.98
CA HIS A 539 -7.64 35.68 2.77
C HIS A 539 -9.15 35.88 2.94
N LEU A 540 -9.63 37.11 2.68
CA LEU A 540 -11.05 37.45 2.78
C LEU A 540 -11.87 36.70 1.74
N LEU A 541 -13.08 36.27 2.12
CA LEU A 541 -14.05 35.62 1.24
C LEU A 541 -15.23 36.53 0.97
N ASP A 542 -15.70 36.54 -0.28
CA ASP A 542 -16.93 37.24 -0.69
C ASP A 542 -16.93 38.75 -0.35
N HIS A 543 -15.75 39.36 -0.20
CA HIS A 543 -15.62 40.76 0.15
C HIS A 543 -15.63 41.65 -1.11
N PRO A 544 -16.42 42.74 -1.16
CA PRO A 544 -16.63 43.55 -2.38
C PRO A 544 -15.36 44.28 -2.87
N ASN A 545 -14.32 44.25 -2.06
CA ASN A 545 -13.16 45.11 -2.12
C ASN A 545 -11.86 44.27 -2.31
N GLY A 546 -11.93 43.14 -3.02
CA GLY A 546 -10.76 42.27 -3.22
C GLY A 546 -10.28 41.55 -1.94
N GLY A 547 -9.38 40.58 -2.09
CA GLY A 547 -9.11 39.54 -1.10
C GLY A 547 -7.65 39.13 -0.95
N GLY A 548 -7.18 39.18 0.29
CA GLY A 548 -5.83 38.83 0.73
C GLY A 548 -5.45 39.84 1.79
N ARG A 549 -5.30 39.42 3.05
CA ARG A 549 -5.14 40.37 4.15
C ARG A 549 -3.90 40.09 4.96
N ARG A 550 -3.55 38.82 5.12
CA ARG A 550 -2.41 38.42 5.91
C ARG A 550 -1.54 37.38 5.22
N ILE A 551 -0.25 37.69 5.11
CA ILE A 551 0.82 36.74 4.84
C ILE A 551 1.89 36.98 5.91
N GLY A 552 2.00 36.08 6.88
CA GLY A 552 2.91 36.22 8.00
C GLY A 552 2.65 37.46 8.84
N ASP A 553 3.67 38.33 8.95
CA ASP A 553 3.64 39.59 9.70
C ASP A 553 3.08 40.78 8.88
N GLN A 554 2.76 40.57 7.61
CA GLN A 554 2.13 41.58 6.75
C GLN A 554 0.60 41.51 6.87
N LEU A 555 -0.01 42.48 7.55
CA LEU A 555 -1.44 42.46 7.94
C LEU A 555 -2.41 43.25 7.05
N THR A 556 -1.90 43.95 6.03
CA THR A 556 -2.70 44.86 5.21
C THR A 556 -2.42 44.66 3.73
N LEU A 557 -2.71 43.47 3.22
CA LEU A 557 -2.48 43.12 1.82
C LEU A 557 -3.71 43.28 0.91
N ALA A 558 -4.78 43.88 1.44
CA ALA A 558 -6.01 44.07 0.67
C ALA A 558 -5.71 44.98 -0.53
N TYR A 559 -6.14 44.58 -1.73
CA TYR A 559 -5.84 45.25 -2.99
C TYR A 559 -4.35 45.34 -3.35
N SER A 560 -3.50 44.49 -2.78
CA SER A 560 -2.08 44.48 -3.12
C SER A 560 -1.88 43.86 -4.50
N PRO A 561 -1.43 44.61 -5.54
CA PRO A 561 -0.95 43.99 -6.78
C PRO A 561 0.40 43.29 -6.58
N ASP A 562 1.09 43.58 -5.47
CA ASP A 562 2.39 43.00 -5.14
C ASP A 562 2.30 41.56 -4.63
N HIS A 563 1.08 41.04 -4.37
CA HIS A 563 0.89 39.70 -3.82
C HIS A 563 -0.26 38.98 -4.51
N SER A 564 -0.09 37.67 -4.69
CA SER A 564 -1.08 36.80 -5.31
C SER A 564 -1.47 35.64 -4.41
N PHE A 565 -2.73 35.23 -4.53
CA PHE A 565 -3.27 34.05 -3.91
C PHE A 565 -3.13 32.87 -4.87
N ALA A 566 -2.57 31.76 -4.38
CA ALA A 566 -2.39 30.57 -5.18
C ALA A 566 -2.85 29.30 -4.48
N ILE A 567 -3.45 28.41 -5.26
CA ILE A 567 -3.87 27.08 -4.85
C ILE A 567 -3.34 26.08 -5.88
N TYR A 568 -2.55 25.12 -5.41
CA TYR A 568 -2.05 24.00 -6.17
C TYR A 568 -2.62 22.70 -5.62
N ALA A 569 -2.87 21.72 -6.48
CA ALA A 569 -3.41 20.41 -6.11
C ALA A 569 -2.65 19.27 -6.79
N ILE A 570 -2.48 18.15 -6.10
CA ILE A 570 -2.00 16.88 -6.69
C ILE A 570 -2.88 15.72 -6.21
N GLU A 571 -3.16 14.77 -7.10
CA GLU A 571 -4.02 13.60 -6.84
C GLU A 571 -3.55 12.33 -7.54
#